data_AF-A0A2V8KDJ4-F1
#
_entry.id   AF-A0A2V8KDJ4-F1
#
_cell.length_a   1.000
_cell.length_b   1.000
_cell.length_c   1.000
_cell.angle_alpha   90.00
_cell.angle_beta   90.00
_cell.angle_gamma   90.00
#
_symmetry.space_group_name_H-M   'P 1'
#
loop_
_entity.id
_entity.type
_entity.pdbx_description
1 polymer ?
#
loop_
_entity_poly.entity_id
_entity_poly.type
_entity_poly.pdbx_seq_one_letter_code
_entity_poly.pdbx_strand_id
1 'polypeptide(L)' 'MRNIKLIVVLCLLAGPAYAQWLGYRTPGVPRTKDGKPNLTAAAPKTRDGSPDLTGIWKIVYPKEVLRDRSKKEPVPI' A
#
# COMPACT_ATOMS: atom_id res chain seq x y z
N MET A 1 17.34 41.29 -2.47
CA MET A 1 18.28 40.42 -1.71
C MET A 1 17.79 40.00 -0.32
N ARG A 2 17.04 40.84 0.42
CA ARG A 2 16.57 40.53 1.80
C ARG A 2 15.71 39.26 1.91
N ASN A 3 14.87 39.01 0.90
CA ASN A 3 13.88 37.93 0.94
C ASN A 3 14.48 36.56 0.54
N ILE A 4 15.56 36.58 -0.27
CA ILE A 4 16.23 35.35 -0.72
C ILE A 4 16.86 34.60 0.46
N LYS A 5 17.45 35.34 1.41
CA LYS A 5 18.02 34.74 2.63
C LYS A 5 16.95 34.01 3.46
N LEU A 6 15.76 34.61 3.58
CA LEU A 6 14.62 33.99 4.26
C LEU A 6 14.15 32.71 3.58
N ILE A 7 14.07 32.71 2.25
CA ILE A 7 13.68 31.51 1.48
C ILE A 7 14.70 30.39 1.63
N VAL A 8 15.99 30.70 1.57
CA VAL A 8 17.08 29.71 1.75
C VAL A 8 17.03 29.08 3.14
N VAL A 9 16.83 29.90 4.19
CA VAL A 9 16.70 29.41 5.57
C VAL A 9 15.47 28.49 5.70
N LEU A 10 14.34 28.85 5.09
CA LEU A 10 13.12 28.04 5.13
C LEU A 10 13.31 26.68 4.44
N CYS A 11 13.97 26.64 3.28
CA CYS A 11 14.23 25.40 2.55
C CYS A 11 15.21 24.47 3.30
N LEU A 12 16.18 25.03 4.03
CA LEU A 12 17.12 24.25 4.85
C LEU A 12 16.45 23.63 6.09
N LEU A 13 15.38 24.24 6.59
CA LEU A 13 14.59 23.75 7.72
C LEU A 13 13.50 22.74 7.31
N ALA A 14 13.18 22.65 6.01
CA ALA A 14 12.26 21.66 5.49
C ALA A 14 12.92 20.28 5.45
N GLY A 15 12.80 19.53 6.54
CA GLY A 15 13.21 18.12 6.59
C GLY A 15 12.32 17.22 5.70
N PRO A 16 12.82 16.06 5.25
CA PRO A 16 12.02 15.12 4.48
C PRO A 16 10.83 14.63 5.32
N ALA A 17 9.61 14.84 4.81
CA ALA A 17 8.44 14.16 5.34
C ALA A 17 8.55 12.68 4.94
N TYR A 18 9.03 11.84 5.86
CA TYR A 18 8.93 10.39 5.67
C TYR A 18 7.45 10.04 5.60
N ALA A 19 6.96 9.67 4.42
CA ALA A 19 5.72 8.92 4.30
C ALA A 19 5.94 7.57 5.00
N GLN A 20 5.62 7.50 6.29
CA GLN A 20 5.76 6.31 7.12
C GLN A 20 4.70 5.28 6.72
N TRP A 21 4.96 4.51 5.67
CA TRP A 21 4.17 3.33 5.33
C TRP A 21 5.01 2.04 5.22
N LEU A 22 6.33 2.13 5.42
CA LEU A 22 7.21 0.97 5.21
C LEU A 22 7.11 -0.09 6.32
N GLY A 23 6.57 0.25 7.49
CA GLY A 23 6.50 -0.64 8.64
C GLY A 23 5.13 -0.77 9.31
N TYR A 24 4.08 -0.11 8.78
CA TYR A 24 2.77 -0.16 9.42
C TYR A 24 2.17 -1.56 9.24
N ARG A 25 2.20 -2.35 10.32
CA ARG A 25 1.56 -3.66 10.34
C ARG A 25 0.06 -3.46 10.40
N THR A 26 -0.65 -3.91 9.38
CA THR A 26 -2.11 -4.00 9.44
C THR A 26 -2.52 -4.82 10.66
N PRO A 27 -3.27 -4.24 11.62
CA PRO A 27 -3.81 -4.96 12.76
C PRO A 27 -4.71 -6.10 12.31
N GLY A 28 -4.79 -7.18 13.09
CA GLY A 28 -5.67 -8.30 12.81
C GLY A 28 -5.20 -9.29 11.73
N VAL A 29 -4.15 -8.99 10.96
CA VAL A 29 -3.57 -9.95 9.99
C VAL A 29 -2.81 -11.06 10.74
N PRO A 30 -3.23 -12.34 10.61
CA PRO A 30 -2.51 -13.45 11.21
C PRO A 30 -1.09 -13.54 10.67
N ARG A 31 -0.12 -13.78 11.56
CA ARG A 31 1.29 -13.85 11.22
C ARG A 31 1.92 -15.13 11.72
N THR A 32 2.97 -15.55 11.02
CA THR A 32 3.84 -16.65 11.41
C THR A 32 4.77 -16.24 12.56
N LYS A 33 5.48 -17.21 13.17
CA LYS A 33 6.43 -16.93 14.27
C LYS A 33 7.57 -15.99 13.85
N ASP A 34 7.96 -16.02 12.57
CA ASP A 34 8.93 -15.12 11.95
C ASP A 34 8.34 -13.76 11.54
N GLY A 35 7.06 -13.50 11.83
CA GLY A 35 6.42 -12.20 11.66
C GLY A 35 5.90 -11.90 10.25
N LYS A 36 5.97 -12.87 9.32
CA LYS A 36 5.41 -12.75 7.97
C LYS A 36 3.89 -12.99 8.00
N PRO A 37 3.11 -12.38 7.08
CA PRO A 37 1.69 -12.71 6.93
C PRO A 37 1.51 -14.21 6.68
N ASN A 38 0.59 -14.84 7.42
CA ASN A 38 0.24 -16.24 7.22
C ASN A 38 -0.88 -16.35 6.18
N LEU A 39 -0.54 -16.78 4.97
CA LEU A 39 -1.49 -16.93 3.86
C LEU A 39 -2.36 -18.20 3.96
N THR A 40 -2.09 -19.09 4.90
CA THR A 40 -2.91 -20.31 5.15
C THR A 40 -3.84 -20.17 6.34
N ALA A 41 -3.80 -19.03 7.04
CA ALA A 41 -4.69 -18.77 8.16
C ALA A 41 -6.14 -18.58 7.67
N ALA A 42 -7.10 -18.90 8.54
CA ALA A 42 -8.49 -18.54 8.32
C ALA A 42 -8.63 -17.01 8.18
N ALA A 43 -9.55 -16.56 7.33
CA ALA A 43 -9.85 -15.14 7.18
C ALA A 43 -10.29 -14.52 8.53
N PRO A 44 -9.87 -13.28 8.84
CA PRO A 44 -10.42 -12.52 9.95
C PRO A 44 -11.95 -12.45 9.85
N LYS A 45 -12.64 -12.47 10.99
CA LYS A 45 -14.09 -12.44 11.08
C LYS A 45 -14.58 -11.23 11.85
N THR A 46 -15.74 -10.73 11.47
CA THR A 46 -16.48 -9.69 12.18
C THR A 46 -17.10 -10.23 13.47
N ARG A 47 -17.68 -9.35 14.29
CA ARG A 47 -18.32 -9.72 15.57
C ARG A 47 -19.48 -10.72 15.38
N ASP A 48 -20.18 -10.64 14.26
CA ASP A 48 -21.26 -11.54 13.85
C ASP A 48 -20.76 -12.85 13.21
N GLY A 49 -19.44 -13.03 13.05
CA GLY A 49 -18.83 -14.26 12.55
C GLY A 49 -18.68 -14.35 11.03
N SER A 50 -19.10 -13.32 10.30
CA SER A 50 -18.91 -13.20 8.86
C SER A 50 -17.44 -12.89 8.51
N PRO A 51 -16.94 -13.25 7.31
CA PRO A 51 -15.62 -12.82 6.87
C PRO A 51 -15.51 -11.29 6.83
N ASP A 52 -14.42 -10.74 7.39
CA ASP A 52 -14.13 -9.31 7.35
C ASP A 52 -13.51 -8.92 5.99
N LEU A 53 -14.24 -8.10 5.24
CA LEU A 53 -13.87 -7.64 3.88
C LEU A 53 -13.36 -6.19 3.83
N THR A 54 -13.10 -5.57 4.98
CA THR A 54 -12.66 -4.16 5.08
C THR A 54 -11.20 -3.91 4.67
N GLY A 55 -10.47 -4.97 4.30
CA GLY A 55 -9.05 -4.91 3.94
C GLY A 55 -8.73 -4.37 2.54
N ILE A 56 -7.44 -4.39 2.20
CA ILE A 56 -6.94 -3.97 0.88
C ILE A 56 -7.17 -5.08 -0.15
N TRP A 57 -7.83 -4.73 -1.24
CA TRP A 57 -8.06 -5.63 -2.37
C TRP A 57 -7.05 -5.40 -3.49
N LYS A 58 -6.51 -6.49 -4.04
CA LYS A 58 -5.63 -6.45 -5.21
C LYS A 58 -6.28 -7.22 -6.35
N ILE A 59 -6.47 -6.56 -7.48
CA ILE A 59 -6.84 -7.24 -8.72
C ILE A 59 -5.60 -7.99 -9.22
N VAL A 60 -5.71 -9.32 -9.31
CA VAL A 60 -4.68 -10.16 -9.92
C VAL A 60 -5.06 -10.38 -11.37
N TYR A 61 -4.37 -9.69 -12.27
CA TYR A 61 -4.52 -9.94 -13.70
C TYR A 61 -3.72 -11.20 -14.08
N PRO A 62 -4.31 -12.14 -14.84
CA PRO A 62 -3.57 -13.24 -15.44
C PRO A 62 -2.38 -12.72 -16.25
N LYS A 63 -1.27 -13.46 -16.24
CA LYS A 63 -0.03 -13.03 -16.92
C LYS A 63 -0.24 -12.87 -18.43
N GLU A 64 -1.18 -13.62 -18.99
CA GLU A 64 -1.58 -13.62 -20.39
C GLU A 64 -2.19 -12.27 -20.78
N VAL A 65 -3.08 -11.73 -19.94
CA VAL A 65 -3.70 -10.41 -20.12
C VAL A 65 -2.66 -9.30 -20.04
N LEU A 66 -1.64 -9.45 -19.18
CA LEU A 66 -0.56 -8.48 -19.05
C LEU A 66 0.39 -8.50 -20.26
N ARG A 67 0.64 -9.67 -20.86
CA ARG A 67 1.42 -9.79 -22.10
C ARG A 67 0.73 -9.10 -23.26
N ASP A 68 -0.58 -9.25 -23.35
CA ASP A 68 -1.38 -8.63 -24.40
C ASP A 68 -1.45 -7.10 -24.24
N ARG A 69 -1.58 -6.60 -22.99
CA ARG A 69 -1.58 -5.15 -22.70
C ARG A 69 -0.24 -4.43 -23.00
N SER A 70 0.84 -5.16 -23.28
CA SER A 70 2.06 -4.57 -23.86
C SER A 70 1.81 -4.02 -25.28
N LYS A 71 0.83 -4.58 -26.00
CA LYS A 71 0.22 -3.94 -27.15
C LYS A 71 -0.77 -2.92 -26.61
N LYS A 72 -0.64 -1.66 -27.02
CA LYS A 72 -1.44 -0.52 -26.53
C LYS A 72 -2.90 -0.59 -27.00
N GLU A 73 -3.60 -1.69 -26.75
CA GLU A 73 -4.99 -1.84 -27.14
C GLU A 73 -5.90 -1.39 -25.98
N PRO A 74 -6.91 -0.53 -26.25
CA PRO A 74 -7.72 0.04 -25.19
C PRO A 74 -8.64 -1.03 -24.57
N VAL A 75 -8.78 -0.99 -23.25
CA VAL A 75 -9.70 -1.86 -22.50
C VAL A 75 -11.14 -1.39 -22.82
N PRO A 76 -12.02 -2.26 -23.33
CA PRO A 76 -13.43 -1.89 -23.51
C PRO A 76 -14.06 -1.71 -22.13
N ILE A 77 -14.70 -0.54 -21.96
CA ILE A 77 -15.52 -0.18 -20.79
C ILE A 77 -16.88 -0.82 -20.95
#